data_AF-A0A925X0U1-F1
#
_entry.id   AF-A0A925X0U1-F1
#
_cell.length_a   1.000
_cell.length_b   1.000
_cell.length_c   1.000
_cell.angle_alpha   90.00
_cell.angle_beta   90.00
_cell.angle_gamma   90.00
#
_symmetry.space_group_name_H-M   'P 1'
#
loop_
_entity.id
_entity.type
_entity.pdbx_description
1 polymer ?
#
loop_
_entity_poly.entity_id
_entity_poly.type
_entity_poly.pdbx_seq_one_letter_code
_entity_poly.pdbx_strand_id
1 'polypeptide(L)'
;MDGRSYRAMSVAFALSLAGALASYVAAGATLGLLIGSVAFIALITPPMALAVSQRSERGFIAIASVLGNAVVWMFSFPIVDALRCGLILLAFALALVALTHGFRSARIRRSIAPALTTILALAWLSFPIWLRSDRSADLVAYHPIFAMNGVVKSIGIWTQQPILYRLTTLGQDVSYELPTSIWLCVIAYGVIALLLLIPARAGDELSDR
;
A
#
# COMPACT_ATOMS: atom_id res chain seq x y z
N MET A 1 13.80 -12.04 17.86
CA MET A 1 14.17 -11.09 16.79
C MET A 1 15.62 -10.73 16.97
N ASP A 2 16.41 -10.77 15.91
CA ASP A 2 17.81 -10.37 15.93
C ASP A 2 17.95 -8.83 15.81
N GLY A 3 19.14 -8.31 16.12
CA GLY A 3 19.41 -6.87 16.01
C GLY A 3 19.26 -6.32 14.58
N ARG A 4 19.41 -7.18 13.56
CA ARG A 4 19.21 -6.82 12.15
C ARG A 4 17.73 -6.52 11.85
N SER A 5 16.82 -7.31 12.41
CA SER A 5 15.38 -7.17 12.20
C SER A 5 14.84 -5.90 12.85
N TYR A 6 15.30 -5.57 14.06
CA TYR A 6 14.98 -4.27 14.67
C TYR A 6 15.45 -3.11 13.81
N ARG A 7 16.69 -3.16 13.30
CA ARG A 7 17.21 -2.12 12.40
C ARG A 7 16.36 -1.98 11.14
N ALA A 8 15.99 -3.10 10.51
CA ALA A 8 15.14 -3.08 9.32
C ALA A 8 13.77 -2.45 9.61
N MET A 9 13.14 -2.79 10.74
CA MET A 9 11.86 -2.20 11.13
C MET A 9 11.98 -0.69 11.43
N SER A 10 13.03 -0.27 12.14
CA SER A 10 13.28 1.16 12.40
C SER A 10 13.50 1.94 11.11
N VAL A 11 14.25 1.38 10.16
CA VAL A 11 14.45 2.00 8.84
C VAL A 11 13.14 2.07 8.05
N ALA A 12 12.35 1.00 8.03
CA ALA A 12 11.05 0.97 7.36
C ALA A 12 10.08 2.01 7.94
N PHE A 13 10.02 2.13 9.27
CA PHE A 13 9.25 3.14 9.97
C PHE A 13 9.73 4.56 9.62
N ALA A 14 11.04 4.83 9.75
CA ALA A 14 11.61 6.15 9.51
C ALA A 14 11.44 6.62 8.07
N LEU A 15 11.68 5.75 7.08
CA LEU A 15 11.47 6.08 5.67
C LEU A 15 10.00 6.35 5.36
N SER A 16 9.08 5.59 5.96
CA SER A 16 7.65 5.79 5.77
C SER A 16 7.17 7.09 6.40
N LEU A 17 7.63 7.40 7.61
CA LEU A 17 7.35 8.66 8.30
C LEU A 17 7.88 9.86 7.50
N ALA A 18 9.14 9.79 7.04
CA ALA A 18 9.75 10.83 6.24
C ALA A 18 9.01 11.02 4.90
N GLY A 19 8.66 9.92 4.22
CA GLY A 19 7.90 9.95 2.97
C GLY A 19 6.50 10.55 3.14
N ALA A 20 5.78 10.18 4.19
CA ALA A 20 4.48 10.75 4.53
C ALA A 20 4.58 12.25 4.82
N LEU A 21 5.56 12.67 5.64
CA LEU A 21 5.77 14.08 5.97
C LEU A 21 6.15 14.90 4.73
N ALA A 22 7.08 14.40 3.90
CA ALA A 22 7.46 15.06 2.66
C ALA A 22 6.28 15.20 1.70
N SER A 23 5.45 14.15 1.58
CA SER A 23 4.25 14.18 0.74
C SER A 23 3.22 15.17 1.27
N TYR A 24 3.02 15.22 2.59
CA TYR A 24 2.14 16.21 3.23
C TYR A 24 2.59 17.64 2.97
N VAL A 25 3.89 17.93 3.15
CA VAL A 25 4.44 19.26 2.89
C VAL A 25 4.30 19.64 1.42
N ALA A 26 4.52 18.69 0.50
CA ALA A 26 4.49 18.96 -0.93
C ALA A 26 3.07 19.13 -1.51
N ALA A 27 2.09 18.37 -1.00
CA ALA A 27 0.78 18.25 -1.65
C ALA A 27 -0.42 18.23 -0.68
N GLY A 28 -0.20 18.51 0.60
CA GLY A 28 -1.24 18.66 1.62
C GLY A 28 -1.83 17.35 2.17
N ALA A 29 -2.85 17.50 3.01
CA ALA A 29 -3.46 16.42 3.78
C ALA A 29 -4.24 15.40 2.93
N THR A 30 -4.76 15.81 1.77
CA THR A 30 -5.55 14.94 0.89
C THR A 30 -4.63 14.25 -0.11
N LEU A 31 -4.18 14.99 -1.12
CA LEU A 31 -3.35 14.46 -2.21
C LEU A 31 -2.05 13.85 -1.68
N GLY A 32 -1.32 14.63 -0.88
CA GLY A 32 -0.02 14.24 -0.33
C GLY A 32 -0.09 12.99 0.52
N LEU A 33 -0.95 12.97 1.54
CA LEU A 33 -1.01 11.84 2.46
C LEU A 33 -1.71 10.61 1.88
N LEU A 34 -2.70 10.76 0.99
CA LEU A 34 -3.36 9.58 0.42
C LEU A 34 -2.48 8.90 -0.63
N ILE A 35 -2.06 9.64 -1.66
CA ILE A 35 -1.29 9.07 -2.76
C ILE A 35 0.14 8.82 -2.33
N GLY A 36 0.75 9.78 -1.63
CA GLY A 36 2.11 9.66 -1.13
C GLY A 36 2.28 8.44 -0.24
N SER A 37 1.44 8.26 0.78
CA SER A 37 1.56 7.10 1.67
C SER A 37 1.44 5.77 0.93
N VAL A 38 0.46 5.60 0.04
CA VAL A 38 0.27 4.34 -0.70
C VAL A 38 1.43 4.08 -1.67
N ALA A 39 1.90 5.11 -2.38
CA ALA A 39 3.04 5.00 -3.29
C ALA A 39 4.35 4.69 -2.54
N PHE A 40 4.59 5.35 -1.41
CA PHE A 40 5.74 5.08 -0.56
C PHE A 40 5.69 3.64 -0.04
N ILE A 41 4.56 3.15 0.48
CA ILE A 41 4.43 1.74 0.86
C ILE A 41 4.77 0.79 -0.31
N ALA A 42 4.28 1.08 -1.52
CA ALA A 42 4.61 0.29 -2.71
C ALA A 42 6.11 0.27 -3.05
N LEU A 43 6.84 1.35 -2.74
CA LEU A 43 8.26 1.50 -2.99
C LEU A 43 9.13 0.84 -1.91
N ILE A 44 8.82 1.07 -0.63
CA ILE A 44 9.73 0.69 0.46
C ILE A 44 9.45 -0.72 0.99
N THR A 45 8.18 -1.14 1.06
CA THR A 45 7.82 -2.41 1.72
C THR A 45 8.41 -3.64 1.01
N PRO A 46 8.35 -3.80 -0.33
CA PRO A 46 8.92 -4.95 -1.03
C PRO A 46 10.42 -5.21 -0.75
N PRO A 47 11.34 -4.24 -0.93
CA PRO A 47 12.76 -4.49 -0.66
C PRO A 47 13.04 -4.71 0.83
N MET A 48 12.36 -3.99 1.73
CA MET A 48 12.54 -4.14 3.17
C MET A 48 12.07 -5.50 3.69
N ALA A 49 11.01 -6.07 3.10
CA ALA A 49 10.54 -7.40 3.44
C ALA A 49 11.60 -8.49 3.15
N LEU A 50 12.50 -8.26 2.19
CA LEU A 50 13.61 -9.17 1.90
C LEU A 50 14.87 -8.86 2.72
N ALA A 51 14.89 -7.79 3.53
CA ALA A 51 16.03 -7.44 4.38
C ALA A 51 16.10 -8.29 5.66
N VAL A 52 14.97 -8.89 6.07
CA VAL A 52 14.84 -9.79 7.22
C VAL A 52 14.80 -11.25 6.78
N SER A 53 15.36 -12.14 7.60
CA SER A 53 15.47 -13.57 7.30
C SER A 53 14.17 -14.30 7.64
N GLN A 54 13.61 -14.05 8.82
CA GLN A 54 12.46 -14.81 9.30
C GLN A 54 11.17 -14.34 8.63
N ARG A 55 10.30 -15.30 8.33
CA ARG A 55 9.03 -15.04 7.64
C ARG A 55 8.06 -14.22 8.48
N SER A 56 7.99 -14.47 9.79
CA SER A 56 7.17 -13.68 10.72
C SER A 56 7.63 -12.22 10.79
N GLU A 57 8.94 -11.98 10.71
CA GLU A 57 9.54 -10.64 10.75
C GLU A 57 9.14 -9.77 9.54
N ARG A 58 8.81 -10.39 8.40
CA ARG A 58 8.35 -9.66 7.20
C ARG A 58 6.99 -8.98 7.42
N GLY A 59 6.11 -9.59 8.21
CA GLY A 59 4.84 -8.97 8.59
C GLY A 59 5.05 -7.71 9.44
N PHE A 60 6.04 -7.74 10.34
CA PHE A 60 6.39 -6.58 11.15
C PHE A 60 6.99 -5.43 10.32
N ILE A 61 7.62 -5.70 9.17
CA ILE A 61 8.02 -4.65 8.24
C ILE A 61 6.80 -3.89 7.71
N ALA A 62 5.75 -4.60 7.29
CA ALA A 62 4.50 -3.96 6.84
C ALA A 62 3.88 -3.11 7.95
N ILE A 63 3.81 -3.64 9.18
CA ILE A 63 3.29 -2.90 10.35
C ILE A 63 4.14 -1.64 10.60
N ALA A 64 5.46 -1.76 10.66
CA ALA A 64 6.36 -0.63 10.90
C ALA A 64 6.21 0.46 9.84
N SER A 65 6.09 0.10 8.56
CA SER A 65 5.87 1.05 7.48
C SER A 65 4.53 1.77 7.60
N VAL A 66 3.45 1.06 7.97
CA VAL A 66 2.12 1.67 8.18
C VAL A 66 2.13 2.61 9.38
N LEU A 67 2.77 2.21 10.49
CA LEU A 67 2.88 3.06 11.68
C LEU A 67 3.58 4.38 11.40
N GLY A 68 4.63 4.38 10.55
CA GLY A 68 5.29 5.62 10.13
C GLY A 68 4.34 6.60 9.45
N ASN A 69 3.45 6.11 8.58
CA ASN A 69 2.41 6.93 7.95
C ASN A 69 1.34 7.37 8.96
N ALA A 70 0.90 6.45 9.81
CA ALA A 70 -0.14 6.69 10.80
C ALA A 70 0.20 7.82 11.77
N VAL A 71 1.48 8.00 12.11
CA VAL A 71 1.93 9.14 12.92
C VAL A 71 1.54 10.47 12.28
N VAL A 72 1.78 10.67 10.99
CA VAL A 72 1.44 11.93 10.31
C VAL A 72 -0.08 12.10 10.17
N TRP A 73 -0.78 10.99 9.95
CA TRP A 73 -2.23 10.94 9.83
C TRP A 73 -2.96 11.35 11.10
N MET A 74 -2.47 10.96 12.28
CA MET A 74 -3.07 11.34 13.57
C MET A 74 -3.11 12.86 13.80
N PHE A 75 -2.25 13.62 13.13
CA PHE A 75 -2.28 15.09 13.17
C PHE A 75 -3.08 15.74 12.04
N SER A 76 -3.54 14.94 11.07
CA SER A 76 -4.12 15.45 9.82
C SER A 76 -5.61 15.12 9.67
N PHE A 77 -6.09 14.04 10.28
CA PHE A 77 -7.50 13.63 10.23
C PHE A 77 -7.94 12.93 11.52
N PRO A 78 -9.27 12.77 11.75
CA PRO A 78 -9.79 12.10 12.94
C PRO A 78 -9.19 10.71 13.15
N ILE A 79 -8.97 10.33 14.41
CA ILE A 79 -8.30 9.06 14.77
C ILE A 79 -9.00 7.83 14.18
N VAL A 80 -10.33 7.82 14.11
CA VAL A 80 -11.10 6.72 13.54
C VAL A 80 -10.81 6.56 12.05
N ASP A 81 -10.71 7.67 11.33
CA ASP A 81 -10.38 7.68 9.90
C ASP A 81 -8.93 7.25 9.68
N ALA A 82 -8.02 7.69 10.57
CA ALA A 82 -6.62 7.24 10.57
C ALA A 82 -6.48 5.72 10.76
N LEU A 83 -7.25 5.14 11.69
CA LEU A 83 -7.26 3.70 11.90
C LEU A 83 -7.82 2.93 10.69
N ARG A 84 -8.89 3.44 10.06
CA ARG A 84 -9.47 2.83 8.85
C ARG A 84 -8.52 2.89 7.66
N CYS A 85 -7.88 4.02 7.42
CA CYS A 85 -6.81 4.17 6.43
C CYS A 85 -5.62 3.25 6.74
N GLY A 86 -5.26 3.11 8.02
CA GLY A 86 -4.22 2.19 8.50
C GLY A 86 -4.53 0.74 8.17
N LEU A 87 -5.77 0.32 8.33
CA LEU A 87 -6.19 -1.03 8.00
C LEU A 87 -6.10 -1.32 6.49
N ILE A 88 -6.55 -0.38 5.65
CA ILE A 88 -6.41 -0.49 4.18
C ILE A 88 -4.93 -0.61 3.80
N LEU A 89 -4.09 0.30 4.33
CA LEU A 89 -2.68 0.37 4.00
C LEU A 89 -1.92 -0.86 4.50
N LEU A 90 -2.29 -1.41 5.65
CA LEU A 90 -1.71 -2.65 6.19
C LEU A 90 -2.08 -3.85 5.33
N ALA A 91 -3.35 -3.99 4.92
CA ALA A 91 -3.76 -5.07 4.03
C ALA A 91 -2.98 -5.01 2.71
N PHE A 92 -2.88 -3.81 2.12
CA PHE A 92 -2.08 -3.58 0.92
C PHE A 92 -0.60 -3.93 1.13
N ALA A 93 0.03 -3.42 2.20
CA ALA A 93 1.43 -3.69 2.51
C ALA A 93 1.71 -5.20 2.70
N LEU A 94 0.82 -5.93 3.37
CA LEU A 94 0.93 -7.38 3.53
C LEU A 94 0.80 -8.12 2.19
N ALA A 95 -0.09 -7.67 1.30
CA ALA A 95 -0.18 -8.23 -0.05
C ALA A 95 1.11 -8.01 -0.84
N LEU A 96 1.77 -6.86 -0.70
CA LEU A 96 3.08 -6.60 -1.32
C LEU A 96 4.20 -7.49 -0.77
N VAL A 97 4.24 -7.69 0.56
CA VAL A 97 5.16 -8.64 1.20
C VAL A 97 4.94 -10.04 0.65
N ALA A 98 3.68 -10.49 0.59
CA ALA A 98 3.31 -11.80 0.10
C ALA A 98 3.64 -11.98 -1.38
N LEU A 99 3.39 -10.97 -2.22
CA LEU A 99 3.71 -11.00 -3.64
C LEU A 99 5.22 -11.05 -3.89
N THR A 100 6.00 -10.25 -3.15
CA THR A 100 7.47 -10.29 -3.20
C THR A 100 7.98 -11.69 -2.86
N HIS A 101 7.40 -12.30 -1.83
CA HIS A 101 7.74 -13.67 -1.45
C HIS A 101 7.29 -14.71 -2.48
N GLY A 102 6.10 -14.53 -3.08
CA GLY A 102 5.59 -15.35 -4.17
C GLY A 102 6.56 -15.40 -5.35
N PHE A 103 7.08 -14.24 -5.79
CA PHE A 103 8.12 -14.19 -6.81
C PHE A 103 9.41 -14.92 -6.41
N ARG A 104 9.80 -14.84 -5.13
CA ARG A 104 10.95 -15.61 -4.61
C ARG A 104 10.68 -17.11 -4.65
N SER A 105 9.48 -17.56 -4.30
CA SER A 105 9.10 -18.98 -4.39
C SER A 105 9.05 -19.48 -5.84
N ALA A 106 8.71 -18.60 -6.79
CA ALA A 106 8.80 -18.84 -8.23
C ALA A 106 10.25 -18.74 -8.78
N ARG A 107 11.26 -18.78 -7.91
CA ARG A 107 12.70 -18.75 -8.24
C ARG A 107 13.18 -17.48 -8.94
N ILE A 108 12.43 -16.37 -8.88
CA ILE A 108 12.89 -15.07 -9.37
C ILE A 108 14.03 -14.55 -8.48
N ARG A 109 15.07 -13.97 -9.09
CA ARG A 109 16.26 -13.43 -8.38
C ARG A 109 15.88 -12.45 -7.27
N ARG A 110 16.66 -12.46 -6.18
CA ARG A 110 16.37 -11.69 -4.95
C ARG A 110 16.25 -10.18 -5.20
N SER A 111 17.06 -9.64 -6.10
CA SER A 111 17.01 -8.21 -6.49
C SER A 111 15.84 -7.86 -7.41
N ILE A 112 15.36 -8.82 -8.22
CA ILE A 112 14.31 -8.61 -9.22
C ILE A 112 12.92 -8.72 -8.60
N ALA A 113 12.71 -9.66 -7.67
CA ALA A 113 11.41 -9.87 -7.01
C ALA A 113 10.77 -8.60 -6.38
N PRO A 114 11.49 -7.78 -5.59
CA PRO A 114 10.91 -6.56 -5.03
C PRO A 114 10.65 -5.51 -6.12
N ALA A 115 11.53 -5.40 -7.13
CA ALA A 115 11.34 -4.48 -8.24
C ALA A 115 10.08 -4.80 -9.05
N LEU A 116 9.84 -6.08 -9.37
CA LEU A 116 8.60 -6.51 -10.04
C LEU A 116 7.36 -6.22 -9.19
N THR A 117 7.44 -6.46 -7.89
CA THR A 117 6.33 -6.15 -6.96
C THR A 117 6.02 -4.66 -6.96
N THR A 118 7.05 -3.80 -6.85
CA THR A 118 6.90 -2.34 -6.92
C THR A 118 6.33 -1.90 -8.26
N ILE A 119 6.82 -2.42 -9.39
CA ILE A 119 6.31 -2.08 -10.73
C ILE A 119 4.83 -2.44 -10.85
N LEU A 120 4.44 -3.66 -10.44
CA LEU A 120 3.03 -4.08 -10.49
C LEU A 120 2.15 -3.25 -9.57
N ALA A 121 2.63 -2.91 -8.38
CA ALA A 121 1.91 -2.05 -7.44
C ALA A 121 1.71 -0.65 -8.03
N LEU A 122 2.76 -0.02 -8.55
CA LEU A 122 2.65 1.31 -9.16
C LEU A 122 1.80 1.30 -10.43
N ALA A 123 1.89 0.25 -11.25
CA ALA A 123 1.03 0.06 -12.41
C ALA A 123 -0.44 -0.03 -11.99
N TRP A 124 -0.75 -0.80 -10.94
CA TRP A 124 -2.09 -0.87 -10.37
C TRP A 124 -2.59 0.49 -9.86
N LEU A 125 -1.77 1.20 -9.09
CA LEU A 125 -2.12 2.51 -8.52
C LEU A 125 -2.31 3.60 -9.57
N SER A 126 -1.69 3.44 -10.73
CA SER A 126 -1.77 4.39 -11.85
C SER A 126 -2.82 3.98 -12.88
N PHE A 127 -3.46 2.81 -12.73
CA PHE A 127 -4.40 2.31 -13.71
C PHE A 127 -5.71 3.12 -13.66
N PRO A 128 -6.13 3.77 -14.77
CA PRO A 128 -7.22 4.76 -14.75
C PRO A 128 -8.61 4.10 -14.75
N ILE A 129 -8.87 3.21 -13.79
CA ILE A 129 -10.14 2.46 -13.65
C ILE A 129 -11.35 3.38 -13.49
N TRP A 130 -11.16 4.57 -12.92
CA TRP A 130 -12.21 5.55 -12.68
C TRP A 130 -12.66 6.30 -13.94
N LEU A 131 -11.89 6.23 -15.04
CA LEU A 131 -12.27 6.84 -16.32
C LEU A 131 -13.08 5.90 -17.22
N ARG A 132 -13.26 4.64 -16.81
CA ARG A 132 -13.91 3.62 -17.62
C ARG A 132 -15.38 3.54 -17.28
N SER A 133 -16.22 3.40 -18.31
CA SER A 133 -17.68 3.22 -18.18
C SER A 133 -18.11 1.76 -18.21
N ASP A 134 -17.16 0.83 -18.25
CA ASP A 134 -17.40 -0.62 -18.28
C ASP A 134 -17.24 -1.24 -16.88
N ARG A 135 -17.32 -2.57 -16.80
CA ARG A 135 -17.17 -3.33 -15.54
C ARG A 135 -15.82 -3.11 -14.83
N SER A 136 -14.82 -2.51 -15.47
CA SER A 136 -13.59 -2.17 -14.76
C SER A 136 -13.77 -1.01 -13.78
N ALA A 137 -14.85 -0.23 -13.89
CA ALA A 137 -15.24 0.73 -12.86
C ALA A 137 -15.51 0.05 -11.50
N ASP A 138 -15.99 -1.20 -11.50
CA ASP A 138 -16.22 -1.97 -10.27
C ASP A 138 -14.92 -2.21 -9.48
N LEU A 139 -13.75 -2.07 -10.15
CA LEU A 139 -12.44 -2.20 -9.52
C LEU A 139 -12.13 -1.06 -8.53
N VAL A 140 -12.84 0.07 -8.61
CA VAL A 140 -12.67 1.22 -7.71
C VAL A 140 -12.83 0.82 -6.25
N ALA A 141 -13.75 -0.11 -5.95
CA ALA A 141 -13.98 -0.63 -4.61
C ALA A 141 -12.80 -1.40 -4.00
N TYR A 142 -11.92 -1.92 -4.86
CA TYR A 142 -10.72 -2.68 -4.45
C TYR A 142 -9.45 -1.84 -4.48
N HIS A 143 -9.51 -0.61 -4.97
CA HIS A 143 -8.35 0.23 -5.16
C HIS A 143 -8.03 1.02 -3.89
N PRO A 144 -6.82 0.89 -3.31
CA PRO A 144 -6.54 1.38 -1.95
C PRO A 144 -6.63 2.90 -1.85
N ILE A 145 -6.22 3.64 -2.88
CA ILE A 145 -6.33 5.11 -2.91
C ILE A 145 -7.80 5.56 -2.88
N PHE A 146 -8.71 4.86 -3.58
CA PHE A 146 -10.13 5.22 -3.58
C PHE A 146 -10.82 4.80 -2.29
N ALA A 147 -10.48 3.63 -1.75
CA ALA A 147 -10.97 3.20 -0.45
C ALA A 147 -10.56 4.18 0.67
N MET A 148 -9.31 4.62 0.69
CA MET A 148 -8.84 5.62 1.65
C MET A 148 -9.52 6.99 1.44
N ASN A 149 -9.69 7.44 0.18
CA ASN A 149 -10.40 8.68 -0.11
C ASN A 149 -11.87 8.64 0.33
N GLY A 150 -12.55 7.49 0.21
CA GLY A 150 -13.90 7.29 0.72
C GLY A 150 -13.98 7.49 2.24
N VAL A 151 -12.96 7.05 2.98
CA VAL A 151 -12.86 7.25 4.44
C VAL A 151 -12.70 8.73 4.78
N VAL A 152 -11.74 9.41 4.16
CA VAL A 152 -11.39 10.80 4.50
C VAL A 152 -12.08 11.85 3.64
N LYS A 153 -13.23 11.51 3.03
CA LYS A 153 -13.95 12.43 2.11
C LYS A 153 -14.28 13.80 2.72
N SER A 154 -14.39 13.88 4.05
CA SER A 154 -14.68 15.11 4.80
C SER A 154 -13.59 16.16 4.72
N ILE A 155 -12.33 15.76 4.50
CA ILE A 155 -11.20 16.69 4.32
C ILE A 155 -10.92 17.00 2.83
N GLY A 156 -11.73 16.44 1.93
CA GLY A 156 -11.68 16.68 0.48
C GLY A 156 -11.43 15.42 -0.34
N ILE A 157 -11.78 15.49 -1.62
CA ILE A 157 -11.59 14.41 -2.60
C ILE A 157 -10.32 14.70 -3.40
N TRP A 158 -9.37 13.76 -3.45
CA TRP A 158 -8.07 14.00 -4.10
C TRP A 158 -8.19 14.29 -5.61
N THR A 159 -9.16 13.71 -6.32
CA THR A 159 -9.35 13.99 -7.76
C THR A 159 -9.85 15.39 -8.04
N GLN A 160 -10.41 16.08 -7.04
CA GLN A 160 -10.89 17.45 -7.17
C GLN A 160 -9.78 18.48 -6.91
N GLN A 161 -8.58 18.03 -6.51
CA GLN A 161 -7.44 18.91 -6.34
C GLN A 161 -6.99 19.44 -7.71
N PRO A 162 -6.73 20.75 -7.89
CA PRO A 162 -6.55 21.36 -9.21
C PRO A 162 -5.52 20.69 -10.12
N ILE A 163 -4.40 20.25 -9.54
CA ILE A 163 -3.33 19.55 -10.27
C ILE A 163 -3.83 18.20 -10.79
N LEU A 164 -4.47 17.40 -9.93
CA LEU A 164 -4.94 16.08 -10.33
C LEU A 164 -6.18 16.13 -11.20
N TYR A 165 -7.07 17.09 -11.01
CA TYR A 165 -8.21 17.27 -11.91
C TYR A 165 -7.73 17.47 -13.36
N ARG A 166 -6.67 18.27 -13.57
CA ARG A 166 -6.08 18.46 -14.90
C ARG A 166 -5.38 17.21 -15.43
N LEU A 167 -4.65 16.49 -14.58
CA LEU A 167 -3.82 15.36 -15.01
C LEU A 167 -4.57 14.02 -15.13
N THR A 168 -5.57 13.78 -14.28
CA THR A 168 -6.21 12.46 -14.11
C THR A 168 -7.62 12.38 -14.65
N THR A 169 -8.33 13.50 -14.74
CA THR A 169 -9.65 13.55 -15.38
C THR A 169 -9.64 14.30 -16.70
N LEU A 170 -8.47 14.78 -17.16
CA LEU A 170 -8.32 15.60 -18.36
C LEU A 170 -9.26 16.83 -18.36
N GLY A 171 -9.60 17.33 -17.17
CA GLY A 171 -10.57 18.41 -17.00
C GLY A 171 -12.04 18.02 -17.21
N GLN A 172 -12.35 16.73 -17.28
CA GLN A 172 -13.70 16.21 -17.40
C GLN A 172 -14.29 15.86 -16.03
N ASP A 173 -15.58 16.18 -15.84
CA ASP A 173 -16.35 15.74 -14.69
C ASP A 173 -16.79 14.28 -14.87
N VAL A 174 -15.87 13.36 -14.58
CA VAL A 174 -16.20 11.93 -14.57
C VAL A 174 -16.89 11.61 -13.25
N SER A 175 -18.19 11.29 -13.33
CA SER A 175 -18.95 10.83 -12.17
C SER A 175 -18.52 9.41 -11.83
N TYR A 176 -17.81 9.26 -10.71
CA TYR A 176 -17.52 7.97 -10.10
C TYR A 176 -17.93 8.00 -8.63
N GLU A 177 -18.44 6.89 -8.12
CA GLU A 177 -18.82 6.78 -6.72
C GLU A 177 -17.62 6.31 -5.89
N LEU A 178 -17.34 7.04 -4.80
CA LEU A 178 -16.34 6.59 -3.84
C LEU A 178 -16.89 5.37 -3.07
N PRO A 179 -16.04 4.38 -2.76
CA PRO A 179 -16.47 3.24 -1.97
C PRO A 179 -17.03 3.68 -0.61
N THR A 180 -18.23 3.20 -0.27
CA THR A 180 -18.88 3.48 1.02
C THR A 180 -18.29 2.67 2.17
N SER A 181 -17.52 1.63 1.85
CA SER A 181 -16.94 0.68 2.80
C SER A 181 -15.51 0.32 2.40
N ILE A 182 -14.67 0.11 3.42
CA ILE A 182 -13.26 -0.29 3.24
C ILE A 182 -13.10 -1.81 3.06
N TRP A 183 -14.14 -2.59 3.37
CA TRP A 183 -14.00 -4.03 3.56
C TRP A 183 -13.70 -4.78 2.26
N LEU A 184 -14.22 -4.35 1.12
CA LEU A 184 -13.91 -4.98 -0.18
C LEU A 184 -12.41 -4.90 -0.47
N CYS A 185 -11.81 -3.72 -0.29
CA CYS A 185 -10.38 -3.50 -0.42
C CYS A 185 -9.58 -4.33 0.60
N VAL A 186 -9.90 -4.23 1.90
CA VAL A 186 -9.19 -4.93 2.98
C VAL A 186 -9.23 -6.45 2.79
N ILE A 187 -10.40 -7.01 2.49
CA ILE A 187 -10.58 -8.45 2.29
C ILE A 187 -9.85 -8.91 1.04
N ALA A 188 -9.94 -8.19 -0.07
CA ALA A 188 -9.26 -8.59 -1.31
C ALA A 188 -7.74 -8.68 -1.12
N TYR A 189 -7.11 -7.66 -0.52
CA TYR A 189 -5.67 -7.71 -0.23
C TYR A 189 -5.31 -8.71 0.86
N GLY A 190 -6.17 -8.90 1.86
CA GLY A 190 -6.02 -9.95 2.86
C GLY A 190 -6.00 -11.35 2.23
N VAL A 191 -6.92 -11.63 1.29
CA VAL A 191 -6.97 -12.88 0.54
C VAL A 191 -5.73 -13.07 -0.32
N ILE A 192 -5.29 -12.04 -1.06
CA ILE A 192 -4.03 -12.09 -1.83
C ILE A 192 -2.85 -12.42 -0.91
N ALA A 193 -2.75 -11.75 0.25
CA ALA A 193 -1.68 -12.00 1.21
C ALA A 193 -1.71 -13.44 1.72
N LEU A 194 -2.88 -13.97 2.09
CA LEU A 194 -3.04 -15.34 2.57
C LEU A 194 -2.67 -16.36 1.48
N LEU A 195 -3.21 -16.22 0.26
CA LEU A 195 -2.99 -17.16 -0.84
C LEU A 195 -1.52 -17.26 -1.25
N LEU A 196 -0.78 -16.15 -1.24
CA LEU A 196 0.62 -16.13 -1.65
C LEU A 196 1.58 -16.53 -0.53
N LEU A 197 1.15 -16.46 0.72
CA LEU A 197 1.95 -16.92 1.86
C LEU A 197 1.84 -18.45 2.05
N ILE A 198 0.68 -19.08 1.88
CA ILE A 198 0.49 -20.51 2.17
C ILE A 198 1.49 -21.45 1.44
N PRO A 199 1.71 -21.36 0.10
CA PRO A 199 2.49 -22.34 -0.65
C PRO A 199 3.98 -22.34 -0.31
N ALA A 200 4.51 -21.20 0.15
CA ALA A 200 5.94 -21.06 0.42
C ALA A 200 6.42 -21.91 1.61
N ARG A 201 5.52 -22.47 2.41
CA ARG A 201 5.87 -23.31 3.57
C ARG A 201 6.45 -24.67 3.18
N ALA A 202 6.08 -25.21 2.02
CA ALA A 202 6.50 -26.54 1.59
C ALA A 202 7.89 -26.58 0.92
N GLY A 203 8.40 -25.44 0.46
CA GLY A 203 9.69 -25.36 -0.24
C GLY A 203 10.90 -25.20 0.67
N ASP A 204 10.77 -24.46 1.77
CA ASP A 204 11.90 -24.13 2.66
C ASP A 204 12.37 -25.34 3.47
N GLU A 205 11.49 -26.30 3.82
CA GLU A 205 11.88 -27.53 4.52
C GLU A 205 12.77 -28.48 3.69
N LEU A 206 12.82 -28.28 2.37
CA LEU A 206 13.60 -29.10 1.44
C LEU A 206 14.98 -28.51 1.12
N SER A 207 15.24 -27.21 1.40
CA SER A 207 16.56 -26.61 1.12
C SER A 207 17.53 -26.64 2.30
N ASP A 208 17.04 -26.92 3.50
CA ASP A 208 17.84 -27.04 4.72
C ASP A 208 18.30 -28.48 5.01
N ARG A 209 18.05 -29.42 4.08
CA ARG A 209 18.57 -30.79 4.08
C ARG A 209 19.58 -30.98 2.95
#